data_AF-A0A211YPF8-F1
#
_entry.id   AF-A0A211YPF8-F1
#
_cell.length_a   1.000
_cell.length_b   1.000
_cell.length_c   1.000
_cell.angle_alpha   90.00
_cell.angle_beta   90.00
_cell.angle_gamma   90.00
#
_symmetry.space_group_name_H-M   'P 1'
#
loop_
_entity.id
_entity.type
_entity.pdbx_description
1 polymer ?
#
loop_
_entity_poly.entity_id
_entity_poly.type
_entity_poly.pdbx_seq_one_letter_code
_entity_poly.pdbx_strand_id
1 'polypeptide(L)'
;MPVVQSQTTQTQQGLGPGNSAVASGPVAAIQHVLRRLQLIVGHEYAKLARLNTCSHEFLDFVDKLEEAADREMQYRGFEKLPAPAARGRVDLVLGWYQGEGFIVELGLRGLNRCGVLEELAGSEPPRVYARFYIGGRVAFILEASEEKDTTLAETGYIM
;
A
#
# COMPACT_ATOMS: atom_id res chain seq x y z
N MET A 1 -28.21 -34.07 -55.93
CA MET A 1 -26.79 -33.72 -55.72
C MET A 1 -26.47 -32.53 -56.60
N PRO A 2 -25.70 -31.51 -56.17
CA PRO A 2 -24.77 -31.51 -55.04
C PRO A 2 -25.24 -30.71 -53.82
N VAL A 3 -24.63 -31.09 -52.71
CA VAL A 3 -24.67 -30.51 -51.36
C VAL A 3 -23.72 -29.33 -51.32
N VAL A 4 -24.13 -28.18 -50.78
CA VAL A 4 -23.21 -27.12 -50.38
C VAL A 4 -23.06 -27.18 -48.86
N GLN A 5 -22.02 -27.88 -48.44
CA GLN A 5 -21.47 -27.86 -47.08
C GLN A 5 -20.88 -26.48 -46.82
N SER A 6 -21.45 -25.74 -45.85
CA SER A 6 -20.72 -24.64 -45.23
C SER A 6 -19.89 -25.24 -44.10
N GLN A 7 -18.57 -25.16 -44.27
CA GLN A 7 -17.56 -25.61 -43.33
C GLN A 7 -17.63 -24.77 -42.06
N THR A 8 -17.92 -25.42 -40.93
CA THR A 8 -17.67 -24.86 -39.60
C THR A 8 -16.17 -25.00 -39.32
N THR A 9 -15.40 -23.94 -39.53
CA THR A 9 -14.01 -23.90 -39.10
C THR A 9 -13.99 -23.82 -37.57
N GLN A 10 -13.45 -24.86 -36.95
CA GLN A 10 -13.07 -24.87 -35.54
C GLN A 10 -12.01 -23.79 -35.28
N THR A 11 -12.16 -23.07 -34.19
CA THR A 11 -10.99 -22.59 -33.44
C THR A 11 -11.21 -22.95 -31.98
N GLN A 12 -10.66 -24.10 -31.59
CA GLN A 12 -10.28 -24.35 -30.20
C GLN A 12 -9.11 -23.41 -29.87
N GLN A 13 -9.30 -22.51 -28.93
CA GLN A 13 -8.23 -22.07 -28.02
C GLN A 13 -8.81 -22.04 -26.61
N GLY A 14 -8.43 -23.05 -25.81
CA GLY A 14 -8.28 -22.86 -24.37
C GLY A 14 -7.02 -22.04 -24.06
N LEU A 15 -6.74 -21.86 -22.76
CA LEU A 15 -5.76 -20.98 -22.09
C LEU A 15 -6.33 -19.59 -21.75
N GLY A 16 -6.47 -19.14 -20.50
CA GLY A 16 -6.15 -19.66 -19.17
C GLY A 16 -6.67 -18.64 -18.12
N PRO A 17 -6.51 -18.88 -16.80
CA PRO A 17 -6.89 -17.92 -15.79
C PRO A 17 -5.82 -16.82 -15.77
N GLY A 18 -6.15 -15.60 -16.17
CA GLY A 18 -5.11 -14.58 -16.31
C GLY A 18 -5.60 -13.26 -16.84
N ASN A 19 -6.58 -12.65 -16.18
CA ASN A 19 -6.62 -11.20 -16.12
C ASN A 19 -6.87 -10.84 -14.67
N SER A 20 -5.78 -10.68 -13.92
CA SER A 20 -5.75 -9.81 -12.76
C SER A 20 -6.32 -8.49 -13.24
N ALA A 21 -7.62 -8.25 -12.97
CA ALA A 21 -8.19 -6.94 -13.10
C ALA A 21 -7.29 -6.03 -12.27
N VAL A 22 -6.46 -5.23 -12.96
CA VAL A 22 -5.74 -4.12 -12.34
C VAL A 22 -6.85 -3.34 -11.67
N ALA A 23 -6.93 -3.42 -10.34
CA ALA A 23 -7.97 -2.76 -9.58
C ALA A 23 -7.91 -1.28 -9.96
N SER A 24 -8.89 -0.86 -10.76
CA SER A 24 -8.71 0.28 -11.66
C SER A 24 -9.01 1.56 -10.90
N GLY A 25 -7.99 2.11 -10.26
CA GLY A 25 -8.06 3.42 -9.62
C GLY A 25 -6.91 3.67 -8.63
N PRO A 26 -6.60 4.93 -8.34
CA PRO A 26 -5.49 5.31 -7.46
C PRO A 26 -5.64 4.74 -6.05
N VAL A 27 -6.87 4.66 -5.52
CA VAL A 27 -7.13 4.07 -4.19
C VAL A 27 -6.73 2.60 -4.13
N ALA A 28 -7.10 1.80 -5.12
CA ALA A 28 -6.79 0.37 -5.14
C ALA A 28 -5.29 0.12 -5.38
N ALA A 29 -4.66 0.95 -6.22
CA ALA A 29 -3.21 0.99 -6.38
C ALA A 29 -2.50 1.22 -5.04
N ILE A 30 -2.94 2.22 -4.26
CA ILE A 30 -2.38 2.49 -2.93
C ILE A 30 -2.68 1.38 -1.93
N GLN A 31 -3.87 0.79 -1.93
CA GLN A 31 -4.17 -0.37 -1.07
C GLN A 31 -3.22 -1.54 -1.33
N HIS A 32 -2.83 -1.78 -2.59
CA HIS A 32 -1.80 -2.79 -2.89
C HIS A 32 -0.43 -2.40 -2.33
N VAL A 33 -0.03 -1.13 -2.41
CA VAL A 33 1.22 -0.65 -1.82
C VAL A 33 1.20 -0.87 -0.30
N LEU A 34 0.11 -0.48 0.37
CA LEU A 34 -0.05 -0.66 1.81
C LEU A 34 0.07 -2.11 2.24
N ARG A 35 -0.61 -3.04 1.53
CA ARG A 35 -0.50 -4.48 1.83
C ARG A 35 0.94 -4.97 1.71
N ARG A 36 1.64 -4.59 0.64
CA ARG A 36 3.02 -5.03 0.40
C ARG A 36 3.97 -4.51 1.46
N LEU A 37 3.86 -3.23 1.84
CA LEU A 37 4.67 -2.65 2.90
C LEU A 37 4.34 -3.27 4.26
N GLN A 38 3.06 -3.54 4.55
CA GLN A 38 2.65 -4.18 5.80
C GLN A 38 3.23 -5.59 5.95
N LEU A 39 3.35 -6.35 4.85
CA LEU A 39 4.01 -7.66 4.86
C LEU A 39 5.49 -7.54 5.26
N ILE A 40 6.20 -6.53 4.75
CA ILE A 40 7.60 -6.28 5.12
C ILE A 40 7.71 -5.92 6.61
N VAL A 41 6.84 -5.02 7.08
CA VAL A 41 6.79 -4.63 8.49
C VAL A 41 6.50 -5.83 9.39
N GLY A 42 5.52 -6.66 9.03
CA GLY A 42 5.15 -7.85 9.79
C GLY A 42 6.28 -8.88 9.85
N HIS A 43 6.99 -9.10 8.74
CA HIS A 43 8.14 -10.02 8.68
C HIS A 43 9.30 -9.58 9.58
N GLU A 44 9.65 -8.29 9.54
CA GLU A 44 10.78 -7.76 10.30
C GLU A 44 10.43 -7.48 11.78
N TYR A 45 9.14 -7.35 12.12
CA TYR A 45 8.71 -6.96 13.46
C TYR A 45 9.28 -7.86 14.55
N ALA A 46 9.23 -9.19 14.42
CA ALA A 46 9.71 -10.10 15.46
C ALA A 46 11.20 -9.90 15.80
N LYS A 47 12.00 -9.50 14.80
CA LYS A 47 13.42 -9.19 14.97
C LYS A 47 13.64 -7.81 15.59
N LEU A 48 12.81 -6.84 15.24
CA LEU A 48 12.95 -5.43 15.63
C LEU A 48 12.19 -5.06 16.91
N ALA A 49 11.22 -5.87 17.34
CA ALA A 49 10.27 -5.54 18.40
C ALA A 49 10.94 -5.07 19.70
N ARG A 50 12.05 -5.72 20.07
CA ARG A 50 12.80 -5.43 21.31
C ARG A 50 13.92 -4.42 21.12
N LEU A 51 14.09 -3.90 19.91
CA LEU A 51 15.11 -2.89 19.60
C LEU A 51 14.55 -1.49 19.84
N ASN A 52 15.47 -0.56 20.05
CA ASN A 52 15.14 0.85 20.12
C ASN A 52 14.91 1.39 18.70
N THR A 53 13.87 2.20 18.50
CA THR A 53 13.55 2.87 17.22
C THR A 53 14.60 3.87 16.75
N CYS A 54 15.63 4.12 17.54
CA CYS A 54 16.81 4.91 17.16
C CYS A 54 18.09 4.07 17.06
N SER A 55 17.99 2.74 17.09
CA SER A 55 19.11 1.84 16.81
C SER A 55 19.43 1.83 15.32
N HIS A 56 20.68 1.48 14.98
CA HIS A 56 21.12 1.39 13.59
C HIS A 56 20.28 0.38 12.80
N GLU A 57 19.95 -0.76 13.40
CA GLU A 57 19.16 -1.81 12.77
C GLU A 57 17.73 -1.37 12.44
N PHE A 58 17.13 -0.54 13.31
CA PHE A 58 15.80 0.00 13.05
C PHE A 58 15.84 1.07 11.95
N LEU A 59 16.84 1.95 11.96
CA LEU A 59 17.02 2.96 10.92
C LEU A 59 17.29 2.32 9.55
N ASP A 60 18.15 1.30 9.49
CA ASP A 60 18.37 0.50 8.28
C ASP A 60 17.09 -0.16 7.76
N PHE A 61 16.20 -0.56 8.67
CA PHE A 61 14.89 -1.10 8.30
C PHE A 61 13.99 0.00 7.72
N VAL A 62 13.97 1.19 8.33
CA VAL A 62 13.20 2.34 7.82
C VAL A 62 13.69 2.71 6.42
N ASP A 63 15.00 2.82 6.20
CA ASP A 63 15.59 3.15 4.90
C ASP A 63 15.14 2.13 3.82
N LYS A 64 15.20 0.83 4.13
CA LYS A 64 14.70 -0.23 3.23
C LYS A 64 13.21 -0.13 2.96
N LEU A 65 12.43 0.26 3.96
CA LEU A 65 10.99 0.41 3.83
C LEU A 65 10.63 1.64 2.98
N GLU A 66 11.38 2.73 3.12
CA GLU A 66 11.28 3.93 2.26
C GLU A 66 11.65 3.60 0.81
N GLU A 67 12.75 2.89 0.57
CA GLU A 67 13.14 2.44 -0.77
C GLU A 67 12.07 1.53 -1.40
N ALA A 68 11.48 0.64 -0.61
CA ALA A 68 10.38 -0.21 -1.06
C ALA A 68 9.14 0.62 -1.40
N ALA A 69 8.78 1.60 -0.58
CA ALA A 69 7.66 2.49 -0.83
C ALA A 69 7.87 3.30 -2.11
N ASP A 70 9.06 3.90 -2.28
CA ASP A 70 9.42 4.67 -3.48
C ASP A 70 9.30 3.84 -4.75
N ARG A 71 9.86 2.64 -4.76
CA ARG A 71 9.81 1.74 -5.92
C ARG A 71 8.38 1.37 -6.29
N GLU A 72 7.55 1.01 -5.30
CA GLU A 72 6.16 0.62 -5.56
C GLU A 72 5.30 1.80 -6.01
N MET A 73 5.50 2.97 -5.42
CA MET A 73 4.80 4.20 -5.79
C MET A 73 5.18 4.64 -7.20
N GLN A 74 6.47 4.65 -7.53
CA GLN A 74 6.96 4.99 -8.86
C GLN A 74 6.44 4.01 -9.92
N TYR A 75 6.46 2.70 -9.64
CA TYR A 75 5.89 1.68 -10.54
C TYR A 75 4.41 1.92 -10.86
N ARG A 76 3.69 2.59 -9.96
CA ARG A 76 2.27 2.91 -10.07
C ARG A 76 1.99 4.31 -10.63
N GLY A 77 3.04 5.02 -11.07
CA GLY A 77 2.93 6.34 -11.68
C GLY A 77 2.81 7.49 -10.69
N PHE A 78 3.14 7.29 -9.42
CA PHE A 78 3.22 8.37 -8.44
C PHE A 78 4.62 8.98 -8.43
N GLU A 79 4.70 10.30 -8.36
CA GLU A 79 5.97 11.04 -8.31
C GLU A 79 6.35 11.36 -6.87
N LYS A 80 7.59 11.06 -6.45
CA LYS A 80 8.07 11.40 -5.11
C LYS A 80 8.24 12.91 -4.97
N LEU A 81 7.63 13.47 -3.94
CA LEU A 81 7.78 14.87 -3.56
C LEU A 81 8.93 15.03 -2.56
N PRO A 82 9.59 16.21 -2.51
CA PRO A 82 10.52 16.51 -1.45
C PRO A 82 9.78 16.47 -0.10
N ALA A 83 10.39 15.85 0.90
CA ALA A 83 9.80 15.72 2.22
C ALA A 83 9.45 17.12 2.77
N PRO A 84 8.18 17.40 3.09
CA PRO A 84 7.82 18.65 3.73
C PRO A 84 8.47 18.70 5.12
N ALA A 85 8.87 19.89 5.58
CA ALA A 85 9.45 20.07 6.91
C ALA A 85 8.53 19.44 7.98
N ALA A 86 8.99 18.35 8.59
CA ALA A 86 8.23 17.59 9.56
C ALA A 86 8.01 18.44 10.82
N ARG A 87 6.82 19.02 10.98
CA ARG A 87 6.41 19.69 12.22
C ARG A 87 5.33 18.86 12.92
N GLY A 88 5.65 18.35 14.11
CA GLY A 88 4.68 17.86 15.09
C GLY A 88 3.95 16.56 14.74
N ARG A 89 4.57 15.63 14.01
CA ARG A 89 3.89 14.38 13.60
C ARG A 89 3.99 13.30 14.67
N VAL A 90 2.89 12.57 14.85
CA VAL A 90 2.74 11.41 15.75
C VAL A 90 3.16 10.10 15.06
N ASP A 91 3.39 10.16 13.74
CA ASP A 91 3.69 9.02 12.90
C ASP A 91 5.07 9.16 12.25
N LEU A 92 5.69 8.02 11.95
CA LEU A 92 6.88 7.97 11.11
C LEU A 92 6.44 8.05 9.66
N VAL A 93 7.03 8.96 8.90
CA VAL A 93 6.64 9.25 7.52
C VAL A 93 7.68 8.66 6.60
N LEU A 94 7.26 7.79 5.68
CA LEU A 94 8.13 7.14 4.70
C LEU A 94 8.29 8.00 3.44
N GLY A 95 7.26 8.78 3.09
CA GLY A 95 7.32 9.57 1.87
C GLY A 95 6.05 10.31 1.53
N TRP A 96 6.20 11.24 0.60
CA TRP A 96 5.13 12.05 0.03
C TRP A 96 5.14 11.87 -1.47
N TYR A 97 3.97 11.66 -2.05
CA TYR A 97 3.85 11.29 -3.45
C TYR A 97 2.71 12.03 -4.14
N GLN A 98 2.97 12.57 -5.32
CA GLN A 98 1.99 13.24 -6.16
C GLN A 98 1.26 12.22 -7.04
N GLY A 99 -0.07 12.25 -6.99
CA GLY A 99 -0.95 11.61 -7.96
C GLY A 99 -1.74 12.65 -8.75
N GLU A 100 -2.64 12.21 -9.63
CA GLU A 100 -3.45 13.13 -10.44
C GLU A 100 -4.47 13.90 -9.58
N GLY A 101 -4.16 15.16 -9.25
CA GLY A 101 -5.06 16.03 -8.47
C GLY A 101 -5.05 15.82 -6.96
N PHE A 102 -4.17 14.97 -6.43
CA PHE A 102 -4.06 14.70 -4.99
C PHE A 102 -2.62 14.35 -4.60
N ILE A 103 -2.34 14.42 -3.29
CA ILE A 103 -1.06 14.01 -2.69
C ILE A 103 -1.31 12.87 -1.71
N VAL A 104 -0.39 11.91 -1.65
CA VAL A 104 -0.41 10.78 -0.72
C VAL A 104 0.79 10.84 0.19
N GLU A 105 0.57 10.79 1.49
CA GLU A 105 1.60 10.54 2.49
C GLU A 105 1.55 9.07 2.90
N LEU A 106 2.69 8.38 2.83
CA LEU A 106 2.85 7.03 3.37
C LEU A 106 3.60 7.09 4.70
N GLY A 107 3.20 6.25 5.66
CA GLY A 107 3.86 6.22 6.96
C GLY A 107 3.53 5.00 7.80
N LEU A 108 4.20 4.91 8.95
CA LEU A 108 3.94 3.96 10.03
C LEU A 108 3.28 4.68 11.20
N ARG A 109 2.15 4.15 11.65
CA ARG A 109 1.36 4.75 12.73
C ARG A 109 2.06 4.61 14.08
N GLY A 110 2.04 5.67 14.88
CA GLY A 110 2.42 5.63 16.30
C GLY A 110 3.91 5.64 16.61
N LEU A 111 4.77 5.86 15.61
CA LEU A 111 6.22 5.93 15.76
C LEU A 111 6.72 7.37 15.65
N ASN A 112 6.71 8.12 16.75
CA ASN A 112 7.17 9.53 16.77
C ASN A 112 8.37 9.82 17.66
N ARG A 113 8.93 8.81 18.32
CA ARG A 113 10.00 8.99 19.30
C ARG A 113 10.92 7.77 19.36
N CYS A 114 12.12 7.99 19.88
CA CYS A 114 13.01 6.90 20.30
C CYS A 114 12.35 6.13 21.45
N GLY A 115 12.37 4.80 21.38
CA GLY A 115 11.81 3.91 22.39
C GLY A 115 11.85 2.46 21.92
N VAL A 116 11.48 1.52 22.78
CA VAL A 116 11.38 0.11 22.36
C VAL A 116 10.18 -0.02 21.43
N LEU A 117 10.38 -0.62 20.24
CA LEU A 117 9.35 -0.70 19.21
C LEU A 117 8.05 -1.34 19.72
N GLU A 118 8.15 -2.45 20.44
CA GLU A 118 7.01 -3.19 21.01
C GLU A 118 6.18 -2.32 21.97
N GLU A 119 6.84 -1.48 22.78
CA GLU A 119 6.18 -0.57 23.72
C GLU A 119 5.46 0.57 23.00
N LEU A 120 6.04 1.07 21.91
CA LEU A 120 5.46 2.14 21.11
C LEU A 120 4.30 1.66 20.24
N ALA A 121 4.42 0.45 19.69
CA ALA A 121 3.44 -0.13 18.78
C ALA A 121 2.31 -0.90 19.50
N GLY A 122 2.39 -1.07 20.82
CA GLY A 122 1.35 -1.75 21.60
C GLY A 122 1.33 -3.26 21.40
N SER A 123 2.51 -3.88 21.30
CA SER A 123 2.72 -5.32 21.09
C SER A 123 2.31 -5.89 19.72
N GLU A 124 1.75 -5.08 18.83
CA GLU A 124 1.48 -5.44 17.44
C GLU A 124 2.44 -4.72 16.47
N PRO A 125 2.69 -5.26 15.26
CA PRO A 125 3.43 -4.53 14.24
C PRO A 125 2.78 -3.18 13.93
N PRO A 126 3.56 -2.09 13.78
CA PRO A 126 3.01 -0.79 13.42
C PRO A 126 2.29 -0.87 12.07
N ARG A 127 1.12 -0.22 12.00
CA ARG A 127 0.31 -0.24 10.77
C ARG A 127 0.82 0.76 9.75
N VAL A 128 0.95 0.30 8.51
CA VAL A 128 1.23 1.17 7.37
C VAL A 128 -0.07 1.90 7.00
N TYR A 129 0.02 3.21 6.81
CA TYR A 129 -1.09 4.04 6.36
C TYR A 129 -0.75 4.84 5.10
N ALA A 130 -1.80 5.25 4.39
CA ALA A 130 -1.78 6.25 3.35
C ALA A 130 -2.78 7.36 3.69
N ARG A 131 -2.31 8.61 3.77
CA ARG A 131 -3.16 9.78 4.00
C ARG A 131 -3.27 10.58 2.70
N PHE A 132 -4.49 10.76 2.23
CA PHE A 132 -4.78 11.48 0.98
C PHE A 132 -5.09 12.94 1.25
N TYR A 133 -4.47 13.82 0.47
CA TYR A 133 -4.67 15.25 0.51
C TYR A 133 -5.27 15.74 -0.81
N ILE A 134 -6.41 16.42 -0.74
CA ILE A 134 -7.09 17.04 -1.90
C ILE A 134 -7.32 18.52 -1.55
N GLY A 135 -6.87 19.42 -2.41
CA GLY A 135 -6.95 20.87 -2.14
C GLY A 135 -6.19 21.31 -0.87
N GLY A 136 -5.10 20.62 -0.52
CA GLY A 136 -4.29 20.92 0.67
C GLY A 136 -4.89 20.48 2.01
N ARG A 137 -5.98 19.70 1.99
CA ARG A 137 -6.63 19.17 3.20
C ARG A 137 -6.65 17.66 3.18
N VAL A 138 -6.61 17.04 4.37
CA VAL A 138 -6.81 15.60 4.49
C VAL A 138 -8.23 15.26 4.04
N ALA A 139 -8.33 14.42 3.01
CA ALA A 139 -9.60 13.92 2.51
C ALA A 139 -10.01 12.64 3.26
N PHE A 140 -9.10 11.66 3.33
CA PHE A 140 -9.30 10.38 4.03
C PHE A 140 -7.95 9.69 4.29
N ILE A 141 -7.99 8.64 5.11
CA ILE A 141 -6.85 7.78 5.44
C ILE A 141 -7.21 6.33 5.12
N LEU A 142 -6.28 5.63 4.47
CA LEU A 142 -6.31 4.18 4.30
C LEU A 142 -5.26 3.57 5.22
N GLU A 143 -5.57 2.44 5.82
CA GLU A 143 -4.61 1.66 6.60
C GLU A 143 -4.54 0.25 6.03
N ALA A 144 -3.39 -0.41 6.17
CA ALA A 144 -3.34 -1.84 5.92
C ALA A 144 -4.25 -2.55 6.93
N SER A 145 -5.34 -3.15 6.43
CA SER A 145 -6.21 -4.00 7.22
C SER A 145 -5.55 -5.35 7.48
N GLU A 146 -5.77 -5.93 8.66
CA GLU A 146 -5.54 -7.36 8.86
C GLU A 146 -6.46 -8.11 7.89
N GLU A 147 -5.92 -9.05 7.11
CA GLU A 147 -6.73 -9.93 6.28
C GLU A 147 -7.67 -10.76 7.16
N LYS A 148 -8.92 -10.31 7.30
CA LYS A 148 -10.03 -11.22 7.06
C LYS A 148 -10.35 -11.07 5.58
N ASP A 149 -10.37 -12.18 4.85
CA ASP A 149 -10.92 -12.29 3.49
C ASP A 149 -12.08 -11.30 3.31
N THR A 150 -11.85 -10.22 2.58
CA THR A 150 -12.94 -9.45 2.02
C THR A 150 -13.50 -10.25 0.86
N THR A 151 -14.30 -11.27 1.18
CA THR A 151 -15.53 -11.53 0.45
C THR A 151 -16.18 -10.18 0.22
N LEU A 152 -16.56 -9.93 -1.04
CA LEU A 152 -17.21 -8.71 -1.51
C LEU A 152 -18.04 -8.05 -0.40
N ALA A 153 -17.63 -6.84 0.01
CA ALA A 153 -18.59 -5.89 0.54
C ALA A 153 -19.51 -5.48 -0.62
N GLU A 154 -20.47 -6.35 -0.94
CA GLU A 154 -21.80 -5.89 -1.31
C GLU A 154 -22.27 -4.93 -0.21
N THR A 155 -23.01 -3.91 -0.65
CA THR A 155 -23.57 -2.77 0.11
C THR A 155 -22.67 -1.51 0.12
N GLY A 156 -23.07 -0.37 -0.46
CA GLY A 156 -24.40 0.00 -0.93
C GLY A 156 -24.40 1.18 -1.90
N TYR A 157 -25.40 1.12 -2.78
CA TYR A 157 -25.93 2.21 -3.57
C TYR A 157 -26.17 3.45 -2.70
N ILE A 158 -25.80 4.62 -3.22
CA ILE A 158 -26.33 5.91 -2.75
C ILE A 158 -27.40 6.33 -3.77
N MET A 159 -28.61 6.56 -3.28
CA MET A 159 -29.76 7.10 -4.02
C MET A 159 -29.50 8.52 -4.53
#